data_AF-A0A4P6HIB1-F1
#
_entry.id   AF-A0A4P6HIB1-F1
#
_cell.length_a   1.000
_cell.length_b   1.000
_cell.length_c   1.000
_cell.angle_alpha   90.00
_cell.angle_beta   90.00
_cell.angle_gamma   90.00
#
_symmetry.space_group_name_H-M   'P 1'
#
loop_
_entity.id
_entity.type
_entity.pdbx_description
1 polymer ?
#
loop_
_entity_poly.entity_id
_entity_poly.type
_entity_poly.pdbx_seq_one_letter_code
_entity_poly.pdbx_strand_id
1 'polypeptide(L)'
;MIRLFSAVILMLLTALPAAAQSFAPKNYPDCAMLYAKKALSQDGGMIMRRACKCRYQDPKASECKDFTQAALDCIIANTGAAERDEQAWGVERACRNKFPAK
;
A
#
# COMPACT_ATOMS: atom_id res chain seq x y z
N MET A 1 -35.73 -1.77 -36.70
CA MET A 1 -34.30 -1.48 -36.44
C MET A 1 -34.01 -0.91 -35.02
N ILE A 2 -34.93 -1.04 -34.07
CA ILE A 2 -34.74 -0.53 -32.69
C ILE A 2 -34.04 -1.55 -31.77
N ARG A 3 -34.12 -2.86 -32.08
CA ARG A 3 -33.60 -3.91 -31.19
C ARG A 3 -32.08 -4.06 -31.16
N LEU A 4 -31.37 -3.59 -32.19
CA LEU A 4 -29.91 -3.62 -32.23
C LEU A 4 -29.28 -2.52 -31.37
N PHE A 5 -29.94 -1.37 -31.23
CA PHE A 5 -29.46 -0.26 -30.42
C PHE A 5 -29.49 -0.57 -28.91
N SER A 6 -30.50 -1.30 -28.45
CA SER A 6 -30.62 -1.67 -27.04
C SER A 6 -29.52 -2.63 -26.56
N ALA A 7 -29.02 -3.51 -27.44
CA ALA A 7 -27.97 -4.47 -27.09
C ALA A 7 -26.60 -3.79 -26.95
N VAL A 8 -26.31 -2.77 -27.76
CA VAL A 8 -25.05 -2.01 -27.69
C VAL A 8 -24.99 -1.17 -26.40
N ILE A 9 -26.10 -0.54 -26.01
CA ILE A 9 -26.19 0.24 -24.77
C ILE A 9 -25.97 -0.66 -23.53
N LEU A 10 -26.49 -1.89 -23.54
CA LEU A 10 -26.30 -2.83 -22.44
C LEU A 10 -24.85 -3.29 -22.30
N MET A 11 -24.14 -3.53 -23.42
CA MET A 11 -22.71 -3.89 -23.38
C MET A 11 -21.82 -2.75 -22.89
N LEU A 12 -22.15 -1.50 -23.23
CA LEU A 12 -21.45 -0.30 -22.73
C LEU A 12 -21.62 -0.11 -21.21
N LEU A 13 -22.77 -0.49 -20.65
CA LEU A 13 -23.01 -0.42 -19.21
C LEU A 13 -22.27 -1.50 -18.40
N THR A 14 -21.87 -2.60 -19.03
CA THR A 14 -21.07 -3.66 -18.38
C THR A 14 -19.56 -3.42 -18.46
N ALA A 15 -19.09 -2.42 -19.21
CA ALA A 15 -17.69 -2.00 -19.26
C ALA A 15 -17.33 -1.02 -18.13
N LEU A 16 -18.04 -1.07 -17.00
CA LEU A 16 -17.60 -0.40 -15.77
C LEU A 16 -16.24 -0.97 -15.38
N PRO A 17 -15.27 -0.12 -15.01
CA PRO A 17 -13.91 -0.55 -14.82
C PRO A 17 -13.88 -1.51 -13.62
N ALA A 18 -13.53 -2.76 -13.87
CA ALA A 18 -13.01 -3.69 -12.87
C ALA A 18 -11.69 -3.22 -12.23
N ALA A 19 -11.37 -1.92 -12.29
CA ALA A 19 -10.18 -1.29 -11.73
C ALA A 19 -10.40 -0.75 -10.30
N ALA A 20 -11.60 -0.90 -9.73
CA ALA A 20 -11.92 -0.36 -8.39
C ALA A 20 -12.21 -1.44 -7.33
N GLN A 21 -11.86 -2.71 -7.57
CA GLN A 21 -11.62 -3.62 -6.45
C GLN A 21 -10.31 -3.19 -5.81
N SER A 22 -10.39 -2.19 -4.93
CA SER A 22 -9.29 -1.76 -4.07
C SER A 22 -8.80 -2.98 -3.28
N PHE A 23 -7.73 -3.63 -3.75
CA PHE A 23 -6.97 -4.66 -3.04
C PHE A 23 -6.12 -4.02 -1.93
N ALA A 24 -6.63 -2.96 -1.28
CA ALA A 24 -6.00 -2.40 -0.11
C ALA A 24 -5.96 -3.49 0.98
N PRO A 25 -4.81 -3.68 1.64
CA PRO A 25 -4.66 -4.75 2.61
C PRO A 25 -5.57 -4.48 3.81
N LYS A 26 -6.29 -5.51 4.26
CA LYS A 26 -7.21 -5.42 5.41
C LYS A 26 -6.58 -5.82 6.73
N ASN A 27 -5.48 -6.55 6.65
CA ASN A 27 -4.77 -7.10 7.80
C ASN A 27 -3.27 -7.20 7.49
N TYR A 28 -2.49 -7.59 8.50
CA TYR A 28 -1.05 -7.75 8.38
C TYR A 28 -0.63 -8.79 7.33
N PRO A 29 -1.18 -10.02 7.30
CA PRO A 29 -0.85 -11.01 6.27
C PRO A 29 -1.03 -10.47 4.84
N ASP A 30 -2.14 -9.79 4.56
CA ASP A 30 -2.42 -9.18 3.25
C ASP A 30 -1.37 -8.13 2.91
N CYS A 31 -1.06 -7.23 3.86
CA CYS A 31 -0.08 -6.17 3.66
C CYS A 31 1.32 -6.73 3.41
N ALA A 32 1.77 -7.69 4.23
CA ALA A 32 3.08 -8.29 4.10
C ALA A 32 3.22 -9.09 2.79
N MET A 33 2.17 -9.78 2.37
CA MET A 33 2.17 -10.52 1.11
C MET A 33 2.16 -9.61 -0.11
N LEU A 34 1.34 -8.56 -0.11
CA LEU A 34 1.19 -7.66 -1.24
C LEU A 34 2.40 -6.74 -1.43
N TYR A 35 2.99 -6.26 -0.33
CA TYR A 35 3.99 -5.21 -0.37
C TYR A 35 5.38 -5.73 0.03
N ALA A 36 5.52 -6.35 1.20
CA ALA A 36 6.85 -6.71 1.70
C ALA A 36 7.54 -7.83 0.90
N LYS A 37 6.78 -8.77 0.33
CA LYS A 37 7.36 -9.80 -0.56
C LYS A 37 7.79 -9.26 -1.93
N LYS A 38 7.29 -8.08 -2.33
CA LYS A 38 7.56 -7.47 -3.64
C LYS A 38 8.59 -6.36 -3.59
N ALA A 39 9.12 -6.04 -2.40
CA ALA A 39 10.19 -5.08 -2.27
C ALA A 39 11.43 -5.54 -3.06
N LEU A 40 12.03 -4.61 -3.80
CA LEU A 40 13.19 -4.88 -4.66
C LEU A 40 14.51 -4.92 -3.88
N SER A 41 14.51 -4.43 -2.63
CA SER A 41 15.66 -4.40 -1.72
C SER A 41 15.37 -5.14 -0.42
N GLN A 42 16.43 -5.61 0.25
CA GLN A 42 16.31 -6.37 1.50
C GLN A 42 15.72 -5.49 2.62
N ASP A 43 16.25 -4.28 2.78
CA ASP A 43 15.75 -3.34 3.78
C ASP A 43 14.38 -2.81 3.40
N GLY A 44 14.08 -2.66 2.11
CA GLY A 44 12.73 -2.34 1.64
C GLY A 44 11.70 -3.36 2.14
N GLY A 45 12.02 -4.65 2.06
CA GLY A 45 11.16 -5.71 2.59
C GLY A 45 11.00 -5.65 4.11
N MET A 46 12.09 -5.40 4.84
CA MET A 46 12.07 -5.27 6.30
C MET A 46 11.25 -4.07 6.77
N ILE A 47 11.47 -2.89 6.16
CA ILE A 47 10.74 -1.66 6.44
C ILE A 47 9.24 -1.85 6.15
N MET A 48 8.89 -2.48 5.03
CA MET A 48 7.49 -2.77 4.71
C MET A 48 6.84 -3.72 5.72
N ARG A 49 7.53 -4.79 6.17
CA ARG A 49 6.99 -5.67 7.22
C ARG A 49 6.73 -4.90 8.51
N ARG A 50 7.67 -4.03 8.91
CA ARG A 50 7.51 -3.17 10.09
C ARG A 50 6.31 -2.24 9.93
N ALA A 51 6.19 -1.59 8.78
CA ALA A 51 5.08 -0.69 8.50
C ALA A 51 3.73 -1.42 8.53
N CYS A 52 3.64 -2.59 7.88
CA CYS A 52 2.45 -3.45 7.93
C CYS A 52 2.12 -3.90 9.36
N LYS A 53 3.11 -4.30 10.16
CA LYS A 53 2.92 -4.71 11.55
C LYS A 53 2.34 -3.57 12.38
N CYS A 54 2.95 -2.39 12.30
CA CYS A 54 2.50 -1.20 13.01
C CYS A 54 1.14 -0.69 12.54
N ARG A 55 0.77 -0.95 11.29
CA ARG A 55 -0.52 -0.52 10.75
C ARG A 55 -1.66 -1.44 11.15
N TYR A 56 -1.44 -2.76 11.11
CA TYR A 56 -2.52 -3.74 11.16
C TYR A 56 -2.45 -4.76 12.29
N GLN A 57 -1.26 -5.08 12.82
CA GLN A 57 -1.10 -6.16 13.81
C GLN A 57 -0.97 -5.62 15.23
N ASP A 58 -0.03 -4.71 15.46
CA ASP A 58 0.24 -4.16 16.79
C ASP A 58 0.64 -2.67 16.70
N PRO A 59 -0.34 -1.76 16.58
CA PRO A 59 -0.07 -0.33 16.48
C PRO A 59 0.51 0.28 17.77
N LYS A 60 0.42 -0.42 18.90
CA LYS A 60 0.86 0.07 20.22
C LYS A 60 2.23 -0.44 20.62
N ALA A 61 2.87 -1.28 19.80
CA ALA A 61 4.21 -1.75 20.03
C ALA A 61 5.22 -0.60 20.18
N SER A 62 6.28 -0.80 20.95
CA SER A 62 7.32 0.20 21.21
C SER A 62 7.91 0.79 19.93
N GLU A 63 8.17 -0.05 18.94
CA GLU A 63 8.76 0.32 17.65
C GLU A 63 7.80 1.08 16.72
N CYS A 64 6.51 1.14 17.06
CA CYS A 64 5.49 1.80 16.26
C CYS A 64 5.18 3.22 16.74
N LYS A 65 5.68 3.62 17.93
CA LYS A 65 5.44 4.93 18.55
C LYS A 65 5.92 6.10 17.70
N ASP A 66 6.96 5.89 16.91
CA ASP A 66 7.54 6.92 16.04
C ASP A 66 6.79 7.11 14.72
N PHE A 67 5.70 6.36 14.51
CA PHE A 67 4.94 6.37 13.25
C PHE A 67 3.49 6.79 13.48
N THR A 68 3.08 7.82 12.73
CA THR A 68 1.65 8.10 12.53
C THR A 68 1.07 7.11 11.51
N GLN A 69 -0.24 6.89 11.53
CA GLN A 69 -0.91 6.05 10.53
C GLN A 69 -0.65 6.54 9.09
N ALA A 70 -0.60 7.87 8.89
CA ALA A 70 -0.26 8.48 7.61
C ALA A 70 1.20 8.22 7.17
N ALA A 71 2.15 8.20 8.12
CA ALA A 71 3.53 7.81 7.84
C ALA A 71 3.60 6.35 7.39
N LEU A 72 2.88 5.44 8.06
CA LEU A 72 2.84 4.02 7.72
C LEU A 72 2.26 3.79 6.31
N ASP A 73 1.14 4.45 6.00
CA ASP A 73 0.49 4.35 4.68
C ASP A 73 1.42 4.89 3.57
N CYS A 74 2.15 5.98 3.84
CA CYS A 74 3.18 6.51 2.94
C CYS A 74 4.31 5.50 2.70
N ILE A 75 4.83 4.87 3.76
CA ILE A 75 5.91 3.87 3.66
C ILE A 75 5.44 2.67 2.83
N ILE A 76 4.26 2.14 3.10
CA ILE A 76 3.69 0.98 2.38
C ILE A 76 3.51 1.29 0.89
N ALA A 77 3.06 2.50 0.55
CA ALA A 77 2.84 2.88 -0.85
C ALA A 77 4.14 3.09 -1.66
N ASN A 78 5.24 3.50 -1.02
CA ASN A 78 6.42 3.99 -1.74
C ASN A 78 7.66 3.10 -1.62
N THR A 79 7.79 2.31 -0.55
CA THR A 79 9.04 1.56 -0.28
C THR A 79 9.27 0.41 -1.27
N GLY A 80 8.20 -0.11 -1.90
CA GLY A 80 8.28 -1.30 -2.76
C GLY A 80 9.10 -1.07 -4.02
N ALA A 81 9.16 0.18 -4.50
CA ALA A 81 9.92 0.57 -5.69
C ALA A 81 11.39 0.89 -5.40
N ALA A 82 11.83 0.84 -4.13
CA ALA A 82 13.22 1.12 -3.77
C ALA A 82 14.11 -0.09 -4.10
N GLU A 83 14.95 0.06 -5.13
CA GLU A 83 15.86 -0.98 -5.62
C GLU A 83 17.10 -1.15 -4.73
N ARG A 84 17.45 -0.13 -3.95
CA ARG A 84 18.59 -0.14 -3.02
C ARG A 84 18.15 0.16 -1.60
N ASP A 85 18.89 -0.37 -0.64
CA ASP A 85 18.57 -0.20 0.78
C ASP A 85 18.60 1.28 1.20
N GLU A 86 19.54 2.08 0.67
CA GLU A 86 19.59 3.52 0.98
C GLU A 86 18.36 4.28 0.49
N GLN A 87 17.77 3.85 -0.65
CA GLN A 87 16.54 4.43 -1.16
C GLN A 87 15.36 4.07 -0.27
N ALA A 88 15.30 2.83 0.22
CA ALA A 88 14.26 2.38 1.13
C ALA A 88 14.28 3.18 2.45
N TRP A 89 15.47 3.39 3.03
CA TRP A 89 15.66 4.26 4.19
C TRP A 89 15.44 5.75 3.89
N GLY A 90 15.67 6.17 2.64
CA GLY A 90 15.29 7.51 2.17
C GLY A 90 13.78 7.71 2.21
N VAL A 91 13.01 6.75 1.70
CA VAL A 91 11.54 6.77 1.72
C VAL A 91 11.01 6.77 3.16
N GLU A 92 11.54 5.90 4.02
CA GLU A 92 11.15 5.83 5.43
C GLU A 92 11.30 7.18 6.14
N ARG A 93 12.47 7.80 6.01
CA ARG A 93 12.76 9.11 6.59
C ARG A 93 11.88 10.20 5.99
N ALA A 94 11.70 10.21 4.67
CA ALA A 94 10.85 11.18 3.99
C ALA A 94 9.39 11.09 4.49
N CYS A 95 8.84 9.89 4.63
CA CYS A 95 7.49 9.69 5.14
C CYS A 95 7.35 10.11 6.61
N ARG A 96 8.34 9.80 7.48
CA ARG A 96 8.33 10.26 8.87
C ARG A 96 8.41 11.78 9.00
N ASN A 97 9.26 12.42 8.20
CA ASN A 97 9.39 13.88 8.20
C ASN A 97 8.14 14.57 7.68
N LYS A 98 7.46 13.96 6.69
CA LYS A 98 6.20 14.47 6.14
C LYS A 98 5.03 14.31 7.12
N PHE A 99 5.05 13.26 7.95
CA PHE A 99 3.99 12.93 8.89
C PHE A 99 4.56 12.65 10.29
N PRO A 100 5.12 13.68 10.96
CA PRO A 100 5.83 13.52 12.21
C PRO A 100 4.90 12.99 13.32
N ALA A 101 5.42 12.08 14.14
CA ALA A 101 4.80 11.71 15.40
C ALA A 101 4.81 12.93 16.34
N LYS A 102 3.72 13.10 17.11
CA LYS A 102 3.57 14.21 18.06
C LYS A 102 4.29 13.92 19.36
#